data_AF-A0A3M1R437-F1
#
_entry.id   AF-A0A3M1R437-F1
#
_cell.length_a   1.000
_cell.length_b   1.000
_cell.length_c   1.000
_cell.angle_alpha   90.00
_cell.angle_beta   90.00
_cell.angle_gamma   90.00
#
_symmetry.space_group_name_H-M   'P 1'
#
loop_
_entity.id
_entity.type
_entity.pdbx_description
1 polymer ?
#
loop_
_entity_poly.entity_id
_entity_poly.type
_entity_poly.pdbx_seq_one_letter_code
_entity_poly.pdbx_strand_id
1 'polypeptide(L)'
;MVSELPPLLIRADASTRMGSGHLMRCLALAQGWKERGGPVFFLSSCPRALRQRIESTGLTFLPLQEIHPDPHDLEQTLSHLEQIAARSSLVPWVVIDGYHFDATYYQAIRAKGYQVLVIDDTAHLPRYDAHIVLNQNLFADLRAYRCAPETLLLLGPRYVLLRPEFLAWQNRKRSFPQIARRVLVTLGGSDPDNVT
;
A
#
# COMPACT_ATOMS: atom_id res chain seq x y z
N MET A 1 -6.71 -11.53 24.93
CA MET A 1 -7.84 -11.24 24.03
C MET A 1 -7.25 -10.65 22.77
N VAL A 2 -7.39 -11.31 21.63
CA VAL A 2 -6.99 -10.70 20.35
C VAL A 2 -8.04 -9.63 20.08
N SER A 3 -7.65 -8.35 20.13
CA SER A 3 -8.55 -7.26 19.75
C SER A 3 -8.97 -7.45 18.30
N GLU A 4 -10.26 -7.45 18.04
CA GLU A 4 -10.79 -7.51 16.67
C GLU A 4 -10.21 -6.34 15.85
N LEU A 5 -9.60 -6.66 14.71
CA LEU A 5 -9.03 -5.64 13.82
C LEU A 5 -10.12 -5.10 12.90
N PRO A 6 -10.14 -3.77 12.63
CA PRO A 6 -11.06 -3.22 11.65
C PRO A 6 -10.80 -3.78 10.25
N PRO A 7 -11.81 -3.77 9.36
CA PRO A 7 -11.60 -4.05 7.95
C PRO A 7 -10.57 -3.10 7.32
N LEU A 8 -9.75 -3.65 6.43
CA LEU A 8 -8.75 -2.90 5.68
C LEU A 8 -9.04 -2.99 4.18
N LEU A 9 -9.28 -1.85 3.55
CA LEU A 9 -9.28 -1.72 2.09
C LEU A 9 -7.92 -1.19 1.64
N ILE A 10 -7.24 -1.94 0.79
CA ILE A 10 -6.05 -1.46 0.08
C ILE A 10 -6.50 -0.88 -1.26
N ARG A 11 -6.07 0.35 -1.56
CA ARG A 11 -6.23 1.02 -2.85
C ARG A 11 -4.84 1.32 -3.42
N ALA A 12 -4.42 0.51 -4.39
CA ALA A 12 -3.14 0.67 -5.08
C ALA A 12 -3.23 0.07 -6.49
N ASP A 13 -2.54 0.67 -7.45
CA ASP A 13 -2.55 0.21 -8.85
C ASP A 13 -1.18 -0.24 -9.31
N ALA A 14 -1.19 -0.98 -10.42
CA ALA A 14 0.02 -1.32 -11.14
C ALA A 14 -0.26 -1.35 -12.64
N SER A 15 0.72 -0.95 -13.42
CA SER A 15 0.73 -1.12 -14.87
C SER A 15 2.15 -1.37 -15.34
N THR A 16 2.35 -1.69 -16.60
CA THR A 16 3.69 -1.78 -17.20
C THR A 16 4.48 -0.49 -17.02
N ARG A 17 3.79 0.67 -17.09
CA ARG A 17 4.38 2.00 -16.93
C ARG A 17 4.59 2.41 -15.47
N MET A 18 3.65 2.10 -14.57
CA MET A 18 3.77 2.42 -13.13
C MET A 18 4.72 1.46 -12.40
N GLY A 19 4.93 0.27 -12.95
CA GLY A 19 5.55 -0.84 -12.25
C GLY A 19 4.63 -1.47 -11.21
N SER A 20 5.18 -2.42 -10.44
CA SER A 20 4.43 -3.17 -9.43
C SER A 20 4.75 -2.75 -7.99
N GLY A 21 5.57 -1.72 -7.78
CA GLY A 21 6.11 -1.37 -6.46
C GLY A 21 5.04 -1.14 -5.41
N HIS A 22 4.10 -0.24 -5.70
CA HIS A 22 2.96 0.11 -4.86
C HIS A 22 2.15 -1.13 -4.44
N LEU A 23 1.71 -1.90 -5.43
CA LEU A 23 0.92 -3.10 -5.21
C LEU A 23 1.67 -4.17 -4.39
N MET A 24 2.97 -4.35 -4.64
CA MET A 24 3.77 -5.38 -3.95
C MET A 24 4.09 -5.04 -2.49
N ARG A 25 4.25 -3.75 -2.13
CA ARG A 25 4.42 -3.34 -0.71
C ARG A 25 3.10 -3.32 0.03
N CYS A 26 2.02 -2.90 -0.63
CA CYS A 26 0.67 -3.01 -0.09
C CYS A 26 0.27 -4.46 0.16
N LEU A 27 0.68 -5.40 -0.70
CA LEU A 27 0.48 -6.83 -0.46
C LEU A 27 1.19 -7.31 0.82
N ALA A 28 2.39 -6.81 1.13
CA ALA A 28 3.07 -7.14 2.38
C ALA A 28 2.27 -6.67 3.61
N LEU A 29 1.74 -5.44 3.57
CA LEU A 29 0.88 -4.91 4.62
C LEU A 29 -0.41 -5.74 4.78
N ALA A 30 -1.06 -6.07 3.66
CA ALA A 30 -2.27 -6.87 3.63
C ALA A 30 -2.07 -8.27 4.23
N GLN A 31 -0.96 -8.93 3.91
CA GLN A 31 -0.61 -10.23 4.50
C GLN A 31 -0.42 -10.11 6.02
N GLY A 32 0.34 -9.13 6.49
CA GLY A 32 0.53 -8.90 7.93
C GLY A 32 -0.76 -8.55 8.67
N TRP A 33 -1.70 -7.84 8.03
CA TRP A 33 -3.02 -7.55 8.60
C TRP A 33 -3.88 -8.81 8.72
N LYS A 34 -3.91 -9.62 7.65
CA LYS A 34 -4.64 -10.89 7.60
C LYS A 34 -4.11 -11.90 8.62
N GLU A 35 -2.78 -12.00 8.77
CA GLU A 35 -2.15 -12.88 9.78
C GLU A 35 -2.56 -12.54 11.21
N ARG A 36 -2.91 -11.28 11.49
CA ARG A 36 -3.45 -10.84 12.78
C ARG A 36 -4.97 -11.02 12.90
N GLY A 37 -5.61 -11.63 11.92
CA GLY A 37 -7.04 -11.93 11.89
C GLY A 37 -7.92 -10.81 11.31
N GLY A 38 -7.33 -9.74 10.77
CA GLY A 38 -8.10 -8.63 10.20
C GLY A 38 -8.64 -8.95 8.80
N PRO A 39 -9.88 -8.54 8.46
CA PRO A 39 -10.41 -8.68 7.10
C PRO A 39 -9.73 -7.69 6.16
N VAL A 40 -9.37 -8.16 4.95
CA VAL A 40 -8.65 -7.35 3.96
C VAL A 40 -9.29 -7.48 2.57
N PHE A 41 -9.44 -6.33 1.92
CA PHE A 41 -9.94 -6.17 0.57
C PHE A 41 -8.90 -5.40 -0.25
N PHE A 42 -8.68 -5.80 -1.49
CA PHE A 42 -7.67 -5.20 -2.36
C PHE A 42 -8.33 -4.66 -3.62
N LEU A 43 -8.55 -3.34 -3.68
CA LEU A 43 -9.15 -2.61 -4.79
C LEU A 43 -8.06 -2.07 -5.72
N SER A 44 -8.03 -2.57 -6.95
CA SER A 44 -6.90 -2.30 -7.85
C SER A 44 -7.25 -2.47 -9.32
N SER A 45 -6.67 -1.61 -10.15
CA SER A 45 -6.42 -1.84 -11.57
C SER A 45 -4.99 -2.36 -11.74
N CYS A 46 -4.84 -3.62 -12.15
CA CYS A 46 -3.53 -4.22 -12.35
C CYS A 46 -3.51 -5.38 -13.38
N PRO A 47 -2.34 -5.70 -13.97
CA PRO A 47 -2.16 -6.88 -14.80
C PRO A 47 -2.60 -8.18 -14.11
N ARG A 48 -3.13 -9.12 -14.92
CA ARG A 48 -3.64 -10.43 -14.46
C ARG A 48 -2.67 -11.17 -13.54
N ALA A 49 -1.37 -11.15 -13.82
CA ALA A 49 -0.37 -11.84 -13.00
C ALA A 49 -0.30 -11.29 -11.56
N LEU A 50 -0.45 -9.97 -11.38
CA LEU A 50 -0.44 -9.34 -10.05
C LEU A 50 -1.74 -9.63 -9.30
N ARG A 51 -2.89 -9.58 -10.00
CA ARG A 51 -4.17 -10.03 -9.44
C ARG A 51 -4.09 -11.47 -8.94
N GLN A 52 -3.62 -12.40 -9.77
CA GLN A 52 -3.46 -13.81 -9.40
C GLN A 52 -2.55 -13.98 -8.19
N ARG A 53 -1.48 -13.18 -8.11
CA ARG A 53 -0.60 -13.18 -6.94
C ARG A 53 -1.35 -12.76 -5.67
N ILE A 54 -2.14 -11.69 -5.71
CA ILE A 54 -2.96 -11.26 -4.56
C ILE A 54 -3.95 -12.37 -4.17
N GLU A 55 -4.73 -12.88 -5.12
CA GLU A 55 -5.74 -13.92 -4.87
C GLU A 55 -5.12 -15.20 -4.29
N SER A 56 -3.90 -15.58 -4.71
CA SER A 56 -3.18 -16.76 -4.19
C SER A 56 -2.84 -16.67 -2.69
N THR A 57 -2.85 -15.47 -2.11
CA THR A 57 -2.70 -15.27 -0.66
C THR A 57 -4.02 -15.39 0.11
N GLY A 58 -5.12 -15.66 -0.61
CA GLY A 58 -6.49 -15.73 -0.09
C GLY A 58 -7.04 -14.38 0.34
N LEU A 59 -6.56 -13.28 -0.25
CA LEU A 59 -7.13 -11.94 -0.07
C LEU A 59 -8.26 -11.72 -1.07
N THR A 60 -9.28 -10.95 -0.69
CA THR A 60 -10.38 -10.59 -1.60
C THR A 60 -9.91 -9.50 -2.57
N PHE A 61 -9.90 -9.80 -3.86
CA PHE A 61 -9.58 -8.84 -4.90
C PHE A 61 -10.86 -8.18 -5.45
N LEU A 62 -10.86 -6.85 -5.52
CA LEU A 62 -11.92 -6.03 -6.08
C LEU A 62 -11.36 -5.34 -7.34
N PRO A 63 -11.82 -5.72 -8.54
CA PRO A 63 -11.29 -5.14 -9.77
C PRO A 63 -11.75 -3.70 -9.94
N LEU A 64 -10.83 -2.84 -10.38
CA LEU A 64 -11.10 -1.47 -10.80
C LEU A 64 -10.76 -1.32 -12.28
N GLN A 65 -11.60 -0.62 -13.05
CA GLN A 65 -11.37 -0.38 -14.49
C GLN A 65 -10.65 0.95 -14.70
N GLU A 66 -11.28 2.03 -14.24
CA GLU A 66 -10.74 3.38 -14.31
C GLU A 66 -9.97 3.72 -13.04
N ILE A 67 -8.90 4.50 -13.18
CA ILE A 67 -8.07 4.95 -12.07
C ILE A 67 -8.12 6.47 -11.96
N HIS A 68 -7.94 6.99 -10.75
CA HIS A 68 -7.86 8.42 -10.50
C HIS A 68 -6.81 9.06 -11.41
N PRO A 69 -7.11 10.19 -12.09
CA PRO A 69 -8.15 11.17 -11.76
C PRO A 69 -9.54 10.92 -12.35
N ASP A 70 -9.83 9.76 -12.91
CA ASP A 70 -11.21 9.43 -13.28
C ASP A 70 -12.11 9.38 -12.03
N PRO A 71 -13.23 10.12 -11.99
CA PRO A 71 -14.11 10.18 -10.82
C PRO A 71 -14.75 8.82 -10.46
N HIS A 72 -14.90 7.90 -11.42
CA HIS A 72 -15.47 6.58 -11.15
C HIS A 72 -14.61 5.76 -10.17
N ASP A 73 -13.29 5.99 -10.10
CA ASP A 73 -12.43 5.37 -9.10
C ASP A 73 -12.90 5.71 -7.68
N LEU A 74 -13.04 7.01 -7.40
CA LEU A 74 -13.44 7.48 -6.08
C LEU A 74 -14.85 6.99 -5.72
N GLU A 75 -15.78 7.03 -6.68
CA GLU A 75 -17.15 6.51 -6.50
C GLU A 75 -17.14 5.01 -6.14
N GLN A 76 -16.36 4.20 -6.87
CA GLN A 76 -16.25 2.76 -6.59
C GLN A 76 -15.55 2.49 -5.26
N THR A 77 -14.51 3.26 -4.93
CA THR A 77 -13.79 3.16 -3.65
C THR A 77 -14.72 3.45 -2.48
N LEU A 78 -15.50 4.52 -2.55
CA LEU A 78 -16.49 4.87 -1.52
C LEU A 78 -17.60 3.82 -1.43
N SER A 79 -18.12 3.34 -2.56
CA SER A 79 -19.14 2.29 -2.59
C SER A 79 -18.67 1.00 -1.91
N HIS A 80 -17.44 0.56 -2.19
CA HIS A 80 -16.87 -0.60 -1.51
C HIS A 80 -16.66 -0.37 -0.01
N LEU A 81 -16.24 0.83 0.40
CA LEU A 81 -16.11 1.16 1.82
C LEU A 81 -17.45 1.15 2.54
N GLU A 82 -18.51 1.67 1.92
CA GLU A 82 -19.86 1.64 2.46
C GLU A 82 -20.35 0.19 2.65
N GLN A 83 -20.11 -0.68 1.66
CA GLN A 83 -20.44 -2.11 1.76
C GLN A 83 -19.64 -2.84 2.85
N ILE A 84 -18.36 -2.52 3.00
CA ILE A 84 -17.50 -3.11 4.04
C ILE A 84 -17.94 -2.62 5.43
N ALA A 85 -18.19 -1.32 5.57
CA ALA A 85 -18.65 -0.71 6.83
C ALA A 85 -20.01 -1.27 7.27
N ALA A 86 -20.94 -1.51 6.35
CA ALA A 86 -22.25 -2.09 6.67
C ALA A 86 -22.17 -3.51 7.27
N ARG A 87 -21.03 -4.18 7.15
CA ARG A 87 -20.79 -5.56 7.62
C ARG A 87 -19.89 -5.64 8.85
N SER A 88 -19.52 -4.50 9.42
CA SER A 88 -18.55 -4.39 10.52
C SER A 88 -19.03 -3.37 11.55
N SER A 89 -18.83 -3.66 12.85
CA SER A 89 -19.04 -2.68 13.91
C SER A 89 -17.88 -1.67 14.03
N LEU A 90 -16.73 -1.98 13.43
CA LEU A 90 -15.53 -1.16 13.43
C LEU A 90 -15.42 -0.34 12.14
N VAL A 91 -14.93 0.89 12.28
CA VAL A 91 -14.68 1.82 11.16
C VAL A 91 -13.56 1.26 10.27
N PRO A 92 -13.80 1.07 8.95
CA PRO A 92 -12.78 0.59 8.04
C PRO A 92 -11.59 1.55 7.91
N TRP A 93 -10.42 0.95 7.70
CA TRP A 93 -9.22 1.64 7.24
C TRP A 93 -9.08 1.52 5.73
N VAL A 94 -8.61 2.60 5.10
CA VAL A 94 -8.20 2.64 3.71
C VAL A 94 -6.71 2.94 3.64
N VAL A 95 -5.95 2.07 2.99
CA VAL A 95 -4.55 2.33 2.65
C VAL A 95 -4.51 2.76 1.21
N ILE A 96 -3.91 3.91 0.94
CA ILE A 96 -3.82 4.49 -0.40
C ILE A 96 -2.34 4.62 -0.78
N ASP A 97 -1.99 4.10 -1.95
CA ASP A 97 -0.61 4.03 -2.42
C ASP A 97 -0.50 4.26 -3.93
N GLY A 98 -0.03 5.46 -4.30
CA GLY A 98 0.21 5.85 -5.69
C GLY A 98 0.37 7.35 -5.85
N TYR A 99 1.24 7.78 -6.76
CA TYR A 99 1.51 9.20 -7.02
C TYR A 99 0.39 9.96 -7.74
N HIS A 100 -0.60 9.23 -8.25
CA HIS A 100 -1.71 9.83 -8.98
C HIS A 100 -2.78 10.38 -8.03
N PHE A 101 -2.90 9.85 -6.81
CA PHE A 101 -3.86 10.32 -5.83
C PHE A 101 -3.51 11.72 -5.30
N ASP A 102 -4.53 12.51 -5.02
CA ASP A 102 -4.38 13.87 -4.54
C ASP A 102 -5.11 14.11 -3.21
N ALA A 103 -4.99 15.33 -2.69
CA ALA A 103 -5.62 15.71 -1.43
C ALA A 103 -7.16 15.61 -1.47
N THR A 104 -7.78 15.80 -2.64
CA THR A 104 -9.24 15.75 -2.76
C THR A 104 -9.76 14.32 -2.60
N TYR A 105 -9.01 13.34 -3.10
CA TYR A 105 -9.30 11.92 -2.93
C TYR A 105 -9.32 11.52 -1.45
N TYR A 106 -8.30 11.95 -0.68
CA TYR A 106 -8.21 11.66 0.75
C TYR A 106 -9.33 12.35 1.55
N GLN A 107 -9.62 13.61 1.21
CA GLN A 107 -10.68 14.40 1.84
C GLN A 107 -12.06 13.78 1.66
N ALA A 108 -12.37 13.28 0.47
CA ALA A 108 -13.64 12.63 0.19
C ALA A 108 -13.84 11.37 1.05
N ILE A 109 -12.78 10.58 1.25
CA ILE A 109 -12.81 9.38 2.10
C ILE A 109 -12.96 9.77 3.58
N ARG A 110 -12.20 10.78 4.06
CA ARG A 110 -12.30 11.27 5.43
C ARG A 110 -13.66 11.89 5.74
N ALA A 111 -14.28 12.58 4.79
CA ALA A 111 -15.60 13.18 4.95
C ALA A 111 -16.71 12.14 5.20
N LYS A 112 -16.49 10.88 4.79
CA LYS A 112 -17.37 9.74 5.09
C LYS A 112 -17.07 9.08 6.45
N GLY A 113 -16.08 9.58 7.19
CA GLY A 113 -15.70 9.09 8.52
C GLY A 113 -14.73 7.91 8.51
N TYR A 114 -14.16 7.53 7.36
CA TYR A 114 -13.22 6.41 7.27
C TYR A 114 -11.80 6.80 7.70
N GLN A 115 -11.06 5.80 8.18
CA GLN A 115 -9.66 5.97 8.56
C GLN A 115 -8.76 5.86 7.33
N VAL A 116 -7.75 6.71 7.22
CA VAL A 116 -6.92 6.85 6.00
C VAL A 116 -5.45 6.75 6.37
N LEU A 117 -4.76 5.80 5.75
CA LEU A 117 -3.31 5.67 5.74
C LEU A 117 -2.82 5.93 4.31
N VAL A 118 -1.91 6.89 4.14
CA VAL A 118 -1.25 7.14 2.86
C VAL A 118 0.16 6.59 2.91
N ILE A 119 0.54 5.78 1.91
CA ILE A 119 1.93 5.39 1.69
C ILE A 119 2.54 6.36 0.69
N ASP A 120 3.64 6.99 1.09
CA ASP A 120 4.30 8.02 0.29
C ASP A 120 5.81 7.84 0.31
N ASP A 121 6.47 8.28 -0.77
CA ASP A 121 7.92 8.15 -0.93
C ASP A 121 8.65 9.50 -0.95
N THR A 122 7.98 10.56 -1.39
CA THR A 122 8.62 11.78 -1.91
C THR A 122 8.09 13.09 -1.32
N ALA A 123 7.07 13.04 -0.46
CA ALA A 123 6.33 14.20 0.04
C ALA A 123 5.84 15.11 -1.10
N HIS A 124 5.36 14.52 -2.19
CA HIS A 124 5.01 15.22 -3.43
C HIS A 124 3.75 16.09 -3.35
N LEU A 125 2.85 15.85 -2.38
CA LEU A 125 1.63 16.64 -2.23
C LEU A 125 1.85 17.89 -1.39
N PRO A 126 1.18 19.01 -1.71
CA PRO A 126 1.28 20.23 -0.92
C PRO A 126 0.77 20.06 0.51
N ARG A 127 -0.15 19.12 0.72
CA ARG A 127 -0.70 18.75 2.03
C ARG A 127 -1.25 17.32 2.00
N TYR A 128 -1.03 16.58 3.08
CA TYR A 128 -1.59 15.25 3.31
C TYR A 128 -2.74 15.34 4.32
N ASP A 129 -3.92 14.90 3.90
CA ASP A 129 -5.13 14.87 4.71
C ASP A 129 -5.45 13.42 5.09
N ALA A 130 -4.69 12.89 6.05
CA ALA A 130 -4.74 11.49 6.44
C ALA A 130 -4.57 11.32 7.96
N HIS A 131 -5.00 10.17 8.47
CA HIS A 131 -4.79 9.80 9.87
C HIS A 131 -3.34 9.30 10.07
N ILE A 132 -2.81 8.57 9.08
CA ILE A 132 -1.42 8.11 9.06
C ILE A 132 -0.79 8.44 7.71
N VAL A 133 0.45 8.91 7.73
CA VAL A 133 1.33 8.92 6.55
C VAL A 133 2.53 8.03 6.84
N LEU A 134 2.75 7.04 5.97
CA LEU A 134 3.83 6.07 6.05
C LEU A 134 4.84 6.34 4.93
N ASN A 135 6.07 6.64 5.31
CA ASN A 135 7.21 6.64 4.38
C ASN A 135 8.31 5.74 4.94
N GLN A 136 8.47 4.57 4.34
CA GLN A 136 9.41 3.55 4.78
C GLN A 136 10.87 3.81 4.38
N ASN A 137 11.14 4.86 3.60
CA ASN A 137 12.45 5.07 2.99
C ASN A 137 13.48 5.61 4.01
N LEU A 138 14.75 5.25 3.82
CA LEU A 138 15.85 5.58 4.73
C LEU A 138 15.99 7.09 5.01
N PHE A 139 15.66 7.92 4.02
CA PHE A 139 15.83 9.37 4.05
C PHE A 139 14.50 10.14 4.16
N ALA A 140 13.45 9.50 4.70
CA ALA A 140 12.18 10.16 4.96
C ALA A 140 12.36 11.29 5.99
N ASP A 141 12.26 12.55 5.55
CA ASP A 141 12.40 13.73 6.41
C ASP A 141 11.02 14.23 6.90
N LEU A 142 10.86 14.31 8.21
CA LEU A 142 9.67 14.87 8.86
C LEU A 142 9.31 16.26 8.34
N ARG A 143 10.31 17.10 8.03
CA ARG A 143 10.14 18.49 7.60
C ARG A 143 9.55 18.62 6.19
N ALA A 144 9.61 17.55 5.39
CA ALA A 144 9.04 17.52 4.05
C ALA A 144 7.50 17.41 4.09
N TYR A 145 6.95 16.77 5.12
CA TYR A 145 5.51 16.55 5.22
C TYR A 145 4.77 17.78 5.77
N ARG A 146 3.67 18.12 5.10
CA ARG A 146 2.69 19.13 5.55
C ARG A 146 1.39 18.40 5.82
N CYS A 147 1.02 18.28 7.07
CA CYS A 147 -0.16 17.52 7.51
C CYS A 147 -0.85 18.24 8.69
N ALA A 148 -1.99 17.71 9.12
CA ALA A 148 -2.63 18.20 10.33
C ALA A 148 -1.86 17.73 11.58
N PRO A 149 -1.93 18.46 12.72
CA PRO A 149 -1.22 18.09 13.94
C PRO A 149 -1.53 16.68 14.47
N GLU A 150 -2.74 16.18 14.21
CA GLU A 150 -3.19 14.84 14.60
C GLU A 150 -2.71 13.73 13.65
N THR A 151 -2.12 14.06 12.50
CA THR A 151 -1.62 13.06 11.55
C THR A 151 -0.38 12.37 12.12
N LEU A 152 -0.43 11.05 12.23
CA LEU A 152 0.70 10.25 12.67
C LEU A 152 1.67 9.99 11.51
N LEU A 153 2.92 10.41 11.68
CA LEU A 153 3.99 10.20 10.70
C LEU A 153 4.82 8.96 11.06
N LEU A 154 4.76 7.93 10.23
CA LEU A 154 5.54 6.70 10.34
C LEU A 154 6.69 6.76 9.33
N LEU A 155 7.82 7.33 9.75
CA LEU A 155 8.95 7.60 8.86
C LEU A 155 10.15 6.68 9.14
N GLY A 156 10.77 6.19 8.07
CA GLY A 156 12.02 5.44 8.11
C GLY A 156 11.86 3.91 8.11
N PRO A 157 13.00 3.20 8.06
CA PRO A 157 13.05 1.76 7.83
C PRO A 157 12.48 0.91 8.98
N ARG A 158 12.19 1.53 10.14
CA ARG A 158 11.43 0.87 11.22
C ARG A 158 10.05 0.40 10.74
N TYR A 159 9.49 1.06 9.73
CA TYR A 159 8.15 0.78 9.22
C TYR A 159 8.17 0.11 7.83
N VAL A 160 9.29 -0.50 7.46
CA VAL A 160 9.43 -1.16 6.14
C VAL A 160 8.42 -2.29 5.97
N LEU A 161 7.70 -2.25 4.84
CA LEU A 161 6.75 -3.28 4.46
C LEU A 161 7.47 -4.42 3.75
N LEU A 162 7.86 -5.44 4.52
CA LEU A 162 8.52 -6.64 4.01
C LEU A 162 7.56 -7.81 3.92
N ARG A 163 7.51 -8.45 2.74
CA ARG A 163 6.70 -9.64 2.55
C ARG A 163 7.25 -10.84 3.34
N PRO A 164 6.39 -11.82 3.70
CA PRO A 164 6.80 -13.00 4.47
C PRO A 164 7.98 -13.76 3.87
N GLU A 165 8.14 -13.77 2.53
CA GLU A 165 9.23 -14.52 1.89
C GLU A 165 10.61 -13.93 2.24
N PHE A 166 10.70 -12.64 2.57
CA PHE A 166 11.93 -12.02 3.07
C PHE A 166 12.14 -12.26 4.56
N LEU A 167 11.06 -12.28 5.34
CA LEU A 167 11.12 -12.52 6.79
C LEU A 167 11.66 -13.92 7.12
N ALA A 168 11.40 -14.91 6.25
CA ALA A 168 11.99 -16.25 6.36
C ALA A 168 13.54 -16.25 6.41
N TRP A 169 14.19 -15.19 5.92
CA TRP A 169 15.64 -15.07 5.88
C TRP A 169 16.24 -14.18 6.98
N GLN A 170 15.43 -13.65 7.90
CA GLN A 170 15.87 -12.67 8.91
C GLN A 170 17.07 -13.14 9.77
N ASN A 171 17.12 -14.43 10.09
CA ASN A 171 18.15 -15.03 10.95
C ASN A 171 19.29 -15.70 10.16
N ARG A 172 19.33 -15.53 8.83
CA ARG A 172 20.36 -16.16 8.01
C ARG A 172 21.70 -15.46 8.21
N LYS A 173 22.67 -16.17 8.77
CA LYS A 173 24.08 -15.76 8.75
C LYS A 173 24.58 -15.72 7.31
N ARG A 174 24.95 -14.54 6.83
CA ARG A 174 25.53 -14.35 5.49
C ARG A 174 27.05 -14.46 5.55
N SER A 175 27.62 -15.27 4.67
CA SER A 175 29.05 -15.24 4.36
C SER A 175 29.26 -14.30 3.18
N PHE A 176 30.10 -13.29 3.34
CA PHE A 176 30.45 -12.36 2.27
C PHE A 176 31.82 -12.79 1.70
N PRO A 177 31.87 -13.37 0.49
CA PRO A 177 33.14 -13.71 -0.13
C PRO A 177 33.92 -12.43 -0.46
N GLN A 178 35.24 -12.46 -0.31
CA GLN A 178 36.09 -11.30 -0.67
C GLN A 178 35.99 -10.93 -2.15
N ILE A 179 35.70 -11.90 -3.02
CA ILE A 179 35.54 -11.70 -4.46
C ILE A 179 34.13 -12.16 -4.86
N ALA A 180 33.33 -11.23 -5.40
CA ALA A 180 32.03 -11.54 -5.95
C ALA A 180 32.19 -12.32 -7.26
N ARG A 181 31.50 -13.46 -7.38
CA ARG A 181 31.52 -14.33 -8.59
C ARG A 181 30.21 -14.30 -9.37
N ARG A 182 29.16 -13.71 -8.81
CA ARG A 182 27.80 -13.67 -9.35
C ARG A 182 27.22 -12.30 -9.07
N VAL A 183 26.54 -11.75 -10.06
CA VAL A 183 25.79 -10.49 -9.94
C VAL A 183 24.32 -10.80 -10.14
N LEU A 184 23.48 -10.29 -9.24
CA LEU A 184 22.04 -10.24 -9.43
C LEU A 184 21.71 -8.86 -9.97
N VAL A 185 21.15 -8.82 -11.18
CA VAL A 185 20.59 -7.60 -11.76
C VAL A 185 19.07 -7.67 -11.65
N THR A 186 18.46 -6.63 -11.11
CA THR A 186 17.01 -6.48 -10.99
C THR A 186 16.66 -5.01 -11.10
N LEU A 187 15.71 -4.68 -11.97
CA LEU A 187 15.19 -3.31 -12.17
C LEU A 187 13.85 -3.09 -11.48
N GLY A 188 13.41 -4.06 -10.67
CA GLY A 188 12.12 -4.04 -9.99
C GLY A 188 11.05 -4.86 -10.73
N GLY A 189 9.81 -4.39 -10.67
CA GLY A 189 8.64 -5.13 -11.18
C GLY A 189 8.37 -4.98 -12.68
N SER A 190 9.07 -4.05 -13.34
CA SER A 190 8.98 -3.80 -14.78
C SER A 190 10.32 -3.27 -15.30
N ASP A 191 10.58 -3.50 -16.59
CA ASP A 191 11.72 -2.94 -17.33
C ASP A 191 11.20 -2.35 -18.66
N PRO A 192 10.50 -1.21 -18.60
CA PRO A 192 9.85 -0.64 -19.79
C PRO A 192 10.85 -0.20 -20.86
N ASP A 193 12.08 0.14 -20.46
CA ASP A 193 13.14 0.63 -21.34
C ASP A 193 14.11 -0.48 -21.79
N ASN A 194 13.85 -1.73 -21.38
CA ASN A 194 14.64 -2.93 -21.71
C ASN A 194 16.14 -2.73 -21.45
N VAL A 195 16.49 -2.27 -20.25
CA VAL A 195 17.89 -2.02 -19.84
C VAL A 195 18.55 -3.24 -19.16
N THR A 196 17.84 -4.38 -19.10
CA THR A 196 18.37 -5.72 -18.76
C THR A 196 18.23 -6.72 -19.90
#